data_AF-A0A4V1BMC2-F1
#
_entry.id   AF-A0A4V1BMC2-F1
#
_cell.length_a   1.000
_cell.length_b   1.000
_cell.length_c   1.000
_cell.angle_alpha   90.00
_cell.angle_beta   90.00
_cell.angle_gamma   90.00
#
_symmetry.space_group_name_H-M   'P 1'
#
loop_
_entity.id
_entity.type
_entity.pdbx_description
1 polymer ?
#
loop_
_entity_poly.entity_id
_entity_poly.type
_entity_poly.pdbx_seq_one_letter_code
_entity_poly.pdbx_strand_id
1 'polypeptide(L)'
;MRVSRGVIADLYVEDGRGVVMVGESVLVLTEVATAIVEAVPDASTLTVAEVAASVVEVFGEPDAPHTAEGLTLQHVHDLVAHGVLEIVEGSRDGTASLLDQRTRRDAVEAVRSALRHVLSGGTDRWSLPPSVESDAFVKAAHQHHVVAFLALHLDRLTLPPRARSVLLADAAHLQAGARILATDLARALEVLDAAGVRALAFKGVALAVQAHGDLTARGAGDLDLLVAPADLERAHAALTRAGWSPAPEYPVPGPSWAWRHFVRTHNELTLESATSSIDLHWHLAPTRSTFPPFDDLWLRRDLVEVAGRAVPTLSPYDALAHSAGHAARDRWRWLRSLVDVHLLASRSDVWSEANRPLRSDQLLTLGVAVRMLGDLPGAPAVVVRAVSESSDVWKQALADQLSTEVDHRALATPGQQFTRNLRTLARTRGTPTEAARLLSRSALPPWLTSQETSPHALVAAPKVLARRLAELEQKARARLR
;
A
#
# COMPACT_ATOMS: atom_id res chain seq x y z
N MET A 1 -11.81 2.53 -27.31
CA MET A 1 -11.85 2.04 -25.91
C MET A 1 -13.24 1.48 -25.64
N ARG A 2 -13.38 0.38 -24.87
CA ARG A 2 -14.67 -0.16 -24.44
C ARG A 2 -14.82 0.06 -22.94
N VAL A 3 -16.02 0.39 -22.50
CA VAL A 3 -16.35 0.65 -21.10
C VAL A 3 -17.61 -0.07 -20.67
N SER A 4 -17.66 -0.45 -19.41
CA SER A 4 -18.85 -0.92 -18.70
C SER A 4 -19.03 -0.10 -17.44
N ARG A 5 -20.17 -0.27 -16.78
CA ARG A 5 -20.36 0.28 -15.43
C ARG A 5 -19.39 -0.34 -14.45
N GLY A 6 -18.82 0.48 -13.57
CA GLY A 6 -18.06 0.00 -12.42
C GLY A 6 -19.00 -0.53 -11.34
N VAL A 7 -18.42 -0.97 -10.22
CA VAL A 7 -19.21 -1.42 -9.05
C VAL A 7 -19.78 -0.21 -8.32
N ILE A 8 -20.91 0.30 -8.81
CA ILE A 8 -21.67 1.37 -8.18
C ILE A 8 -22.77 0.77 -7.30
N ALA A 9 -22.94 1.29 -6.08
CA ALA A 9 -23.94 0.78 -5.14
C ALA A 9 -25.34 1.34 -5.41
N ASP A 10 -25.42 2.58 -5.90
CA ASP A 10 -26.66 3.26 -6.27
C ASP A 10 -26.38 4.40 -7.26
N LEU A 11 -27.36 4.75 -8.09
CA LEU A 11 -27.36 5.92 -8.98
C LEU A 11 -28.71 6.62 -8.87
N TYR A 12 -28.71 7.83 -8.32
CA TYR A 12 -29.88 8.70 -8.26
C TYR A 12 -29.72 9.85 -9.26
N VAL A 13 -30.73 10.14 -10.08
CA VAL A 13 -30.70 11.23 -11.07
C VAL A 13 -31.89 12.16 -10.85
N GLU A 14 -31.62 13.45 -10.69
CA GLU A 14 -32.63 14.51 -10.57
C GLU A 14 -32.15 15.73 -11.37
N ASP A 15 -33.05 16.33 -12.17
CA ASP A 15 -32.77 17.49 -13.04
C ASP A 15 -31.49 17.35 -13.91
N GLY A 16 -31.26 16.14 -14.44
CA GLY A 16 -30.12 15.84 -15.32
C GLY A 16 -28.79 15.65 -14.58
N ARG A 17 -28.75 15.75 -13.25
CA ARG A 17 -27.54 15.50 -12.44
C ARG A 17 -27.67 14.22 -11.64
N GLY A 18 -26.63 13.41 -11.73
CA GLY A 18 -26.52 12.14 -11.04
C GLY A 18 -25.76 12.26 -9.72
N VAL A 19 -26.15 11.47 -8.74
CA VAL A 19 -25.35 11.16 -7.56
C VAL A 19 -25.09 9.66 -7.57
N VAL A 20 -23.82 9.27 -7.55
CA VAL A 20 -23.40 7.88 -7.58
C VAL A 20 -22.58 7.54 -6.35
N MET A 21 -22.83 6.36 -5.80
CA MET A 21 -22.05 5.81 -4.69
C MET A 21 -21.05 4.78 -5.22
N VAL A 22 -19.77 5.07 -5.09
CA VAL A 22 -18.67 4.16 -5.45
C VAL A 22 -17.90 3.78 -4.18
N GLY A 23 -18.01 2.51 -3.78
CA GLY A 23 -17.50 2.08 -2.47
C GLY A 23 -18.17 2.86 -1.34
N GLU A 24 -17.39 3.62 -0.57
CA GLU A 24 -17.86 4.48 0.53
C GLU A 24 -17.92 5.97 0.15
N SER A 25 -17.61 6.32 -1.11
CA SER A 25 -17.60 7.71 -1.60
C SER A 25 -18.88 8.05 -2.36
N VAL A 26 -19.40 9.25 -2.11
CA VAL A 26 -20.54 9.83 -2.84
C VAL A 26 -19.98 10.84 -3.84
N LEU A 27 -20.26 10.64 -5.12
CA LEU A 27 -19.82 11.51 -6.21
C LEU A 27 -21.03 12.20 -6.82
N VAL A 28 -20.95 13.52 -6.94
CA VAL A 28 -21.94 14.33 -7.66
C VAL A 28 -21.44 14.48 -9.10
N LEU A 29 -22.24 14.02 -10.04
CA LEU A 29 -21.93 14.02 -11.46
C LEU A 29 -22.44 15.31 -12.12
N THR A 30 -21.69 15.79 -13.11
CA THR A 30 -22.18 16.83 -14.03
C THR A 30 -23.24 16.24 -14.96
N GLU A 31 -24.00 17.08 -15.66
CA GLU A 31 -25.05 16.62 -16.59
C GLU A 31 -24.48 15.71 -17.69
N VAL A 32 -23.32 16.07 -18.26
CA VAL A 32 -22.64 15.26 -19.27
C VAL A 32 -22.13 13.94 -18.69
N ALA A 33 -21.54 13.96 -17.48
CA ALA A 33 -21.09 12.74 -16.82
C ALA A 33 -22.26 11.81 -16.46
N THR A 34 -23.40 12.38 -16.08
CA THR A 34 -24.65 11.65 -15.79
C THR A 34 -25.14 10.95 -17.05
N ALA A 35 -25.25 11.68 -18.17
CA ALA A 35 -25.67 11.09 -19.45
C ALA A 35 -24.71 10.01 -19.94
N ILE A 36 -23.40 10.15 -19.71
CA ILE A 36 -22.41 9.11 -20.03
C ILE A 36 -22.67 7.84 -19.20
N VAL A 37 -22.97 7.98 -17.90
CA VAL A 37 -23.25 6.85 -17.00
C VAL A 37 -24.61 6.19 -17.30
N GLU A 38 -25.60 6.96 -17.75
CA GLU A 38 -26.91 6.45 -18.20
C GLU A 38 -26.80 5.75 -19.56
N ALA A 39 -25.94 6.26 -20.46
CA ALA A 39 -25.67 5.66 -21.76
C ALA A 39 -24.95 4.31 -21.67
N VAL A 40 -24.38 3.94 -20.52
CA VAL A 40 -23.73 2.64 -20.27
C VAL A 40 -24.56 1.80 -19.28
N PRO A 41 -25.52 0.98 -19.76
CA PRO A 41 -26.37 0.18 -18.89
C PRO A 41 -25.59 -0.85 -18.06
N ASP A 42 -26.16 -1.24 -16.92
CA ASP A 42 -25.65 -2.35 -16.12
C ASP A 42 -25.46 -3.62 -16.97
N ALA A 43 -24.34 -4.31 -16.74
CA ALA A 43 -23.94 -5.53 -17.47
C ALA A 43 -23.74 -5.37 -18.99
N SER A 44 -23.68 -4.14 -19.51
CA SER A 44 -23.38 -3.86 -20.93
C SER A 44 -21.96 -3.36 -21.12
N THR A 45 -21.40 -3.56 -22.32
CA THR A 45 -20.10 -3.02 -22.70
C THR A 45 -20.20 -2.27 -24.01
N LEU A 46 -19.95 -0.97 -23.98
CA LEU A 46 -20.03 -0.08 -25.14
C LEU A 46 -18.67 0.50 -25.48
N THR A 47 -18.47 0.86 -26.74
CA THR A 47 -17.33 1.65 -27.20
C THR A 47 -17.55 3.13 -26.87
N VAL A 48 -16.46 3.89 -26.74
CA VAL A 48 -16.56 5.35 -26.50
C VAL A 48 -17.31 6.07 -27.62
N ALA A 49 -17.23 5.61 -28.86
CA ALA A 49 -18.01 6.14 -29.97
C ALA A 49 -19.52 5.91 -29.82
N GLU A 50 -19.93 4.73 -29.34
CA GLU A 50 -21.34 4.42 -29.05
C GLU A 50 -21.87 5.29 -27.91
N VAL A 51 -21.08 5.48 -26.85
CA VAL A 51 -21.43 6.38 -25.75
C VAL A 51 -21.52 7.83 -26.23
N ALA A 52 -20.58 8.28 -27.07
CA ALA A 52 -20.58 9.63 -27.61
C ALA A 52 -21.81 9.91 -28.47
N ALA A 53 -22.27 8.93 -29.25
CA ALA A 53 -23.51 9.06 -30.02
C ALA A 53 -24.73 9.29 -29.12
N SER A 54 -24.84 8.56 -28.00
CA SER A 54 -25.92 8.77 -27.02
C SER A 54 -25.82 10.13 -26.31
N VAL A 55 -24.61 10.62 -26.02
CA VAL A 55 -24.42 11.96 -25.44
C VAL A 55 -24.84 13.06 -26.42
N VAL A 56 -24.53 12.89 -27.72
CA VAL A 56 -24.95 13.83 -28.78
C VAL A 56 -26.47 13.87 -28.94
N GLU A 57 -27.18 12.76 -28.75
CA GLU A 57 -28.65 12.77 -28.76
C GLU A 57 -29.26 13.65 -27.67
N VAL A 58 -28.55 13.83 -26.54
CA VAL A 58 -29.02 14.62 -25.38
C VAL A 58 -28.56 16.08 -25.47
N PHE A 59 -27.30 16.34 -25.85
CA PHE A 59 -26.69 17.68 -25.78
C PHE A 59 -26.38 18.32 -27.14
N GLY A 60 -26.57 17.60 -28.24
CA GLY A 60 -26.18 18.04 -29.59
C GLY A 60 -24.69 17.86 -29.89
N GLU A 61 -24.30 18.15 -31.14
CA GLU A 61 -22.90 18.12 -31.56
C GLU A 61 -22.12 19.29 -30.95
N PRO A 62 -20.89 19.07 -30.44
CA PRO A 62 -20.08 20.13 -29.86
C PRO A 62 -19.51 21.08 -30.94
N ASP A 63 -19.25 22.32 -30.54
CA ASP A 63 -18.62 23.31 -31.40
C ASP A 63 -17.17 22.92 -31.77
N ALA A 64 -16.78 23.23 -33.01
CA ALA A 64 -15.40 23.07 -33.45
C ALA A 64 -14.45 23.91 -32.57
N PRO A 65 -13.26 23.40 -32.21
CA PRO A 65 -12.55 22.26 -32.81
C PRO A 65 -12.78 20.91 -32.09
N HIS A 66 -13.73 20.82 -31.18
CA HIS A 66 -13.94 19.62 -30.38
C HIS A 66 -14.72 18.56 -31.16
N THR A 67 -14.47 17.28 -30.85
CA THR A 67 -15.29 16.17 -31.36
C THR A 67 -16.06 15.54 -30.20
N ALA A 68 -17.28 15.08 -30.47
CA ALA A 68 -18.11 14.40 -29.47
C ALA A 68 -17.38 13.20 -28.84
N GLU A 69 -16.70 12.40 -29.65
CA GLU A 69 -15.90 11.26 -29.17
C GLU A 69 -14.72 11.71 -28.29
N GLY A 70 -14.05 12.82 -28.64
CA GLY A 70 -12.92 13.35 -27.87
C GLY A 70 -13.31 13.89 -26.50
N LEU A 71 -14.40 14.67 -26.42
CA LEU A 71 -14.94 15.18 -25.14
C LEU A 71 -15.50 14.04 -24.29
N THR A 72 -16.24 13.11 -24.90
CA THR A 72 -16.75 11.92 -24.21
C THR A 72 -15.61 11.09 -23.64
N LEU A 73 -14.52 10.89 -24.40
CA LEU A 73 -13.36 10.13 -23.93
C LEU A 73 -12.72 10.75 -22.69
N GLN A 74 -12.62 12.08 -22.62
CA GLN A 74 -12.07 12.76 -21.45
C GLN A 74 -12.92 12.52 -20.19
N HIS A 75 -14.24 12.70 -20.31
CA HIS A 75 -15.16 12.42 -19.20
C HIS A 75 -15.19 10.94 -18.80
N VAL A 76 -15.08 10.03 -19.77
CA VAL A 76 -14.97 8.59 -19.49
C VAL A 76 -13.69 8.28 -18.72
N HIS A 77 -12.55 8.92 -19.03
CA HIS A 77 -11.32 8.73 -18.26
C HIS A 77 -11.47 9.18 -16.81
N ASP A 78 -12.12 10.32 -16.57
CA ASP A 78 -12.39 10.81 -15.22
C ASP A 78 -13.33 9.86 -14.46
N LEU A 79 -14.41 9.40 -15.10
CA LEU A 79 -15.34 8.43 -14.51
C LEU A 79 -14.68 7.08 -14.20
N VAL A 80 -13.72 6.64 -15.02
CA VAL A 80 -12.91 5.44 -14.76
C VAL A 80 -11.96 5.64 -13.58
N ALA A 81 -11.31 6.81 -13.50
CA ALA A 81 -10.43 7.13 -12.37
C ALA A 81 -11.18 7.13 -11.02
N HIS A 82 -12.47 7.47 -11.05
CA HIS A 82 -13.36 7.46 -9.89
C HIS A 82 -14.14 6.16 -9.70
N GLY A 83 -13.88 5.11 -10.49
CA GLY A 83 -14.52 3.80 -10.36
C GLY A 83 -16.01 3.77 -10.72
N VAL A 84 -16.54 4.82 -11.35
CA VAL A 84 -17.93 4.89 -11.83
C VAL A 84 -18.09 4.06 -13.10
N LEU A 85 -17.08 4.09 -13.98
CA LEU A 85 -16.96 3.23 -15.15
C LEU A 85 -15.73 2.35 -15.02
N GLU A 86 -15.71 1.23 -15.74
CA GLU A 86 -14.56 0.36 -15.87
C GLU A 86 -14.21 0.17 -17.34
N ILE A 87 -12.91 0.10 -17.64
CA ILE A 87 -12.46 -0.23 -18.99
C ILE A 87 -12.56 -1.73 -19.16
N VAL A 88 -13.42 -2.16 -20.09
CA VAL A 88 -13.51 -3.57 -20.46
C VAL A 88 -12.41 -3.84 -21.48
N GLU A 89 -11.36 -4.50 -21.04
CA GLU A 89 -10.38 -5.09 -21.95
C GLU A 89 -11.10 -6.16 -22.77
N GLY A 90 -11.47 -5.80 -23.99
CA GLY A 90 -12.01 -6.77 -24.94
C GLY A 90 -11.00 -7.90 -25.10
N SER A 91 -11.49 -9.14 -24.98
CA SER A 91 -10.85 -10.33 -25.54
C SER A 91 -10.38 -10.00 -26.96
N ARG A 92 -9.10 -9.66 -27.10
CA ARG A 92 -8.41 -9.40 -28.36
C ARG A 92 -7.27 -10.40 -28.42
N ASP A 93 -7.12 -11.01 -29.59
CA ASP A 93 -6.10 -11.95 -30.02
C ASP A 93 -4.85 -12.02 -29.14
N GLY A 94 -4.35 -13.25 -28.89
CA GLY A 94 -3.17 -13.50 -28.05
C GLY A 94 -1.93 -12.66 -28.39
N THR A 95 -1.85 -12.06 -29.58
CA THR A 95 -0.83 -11.08 -29.98
C THR A 95 -0.93 -9.73 -29.28
N ALA A 96 -2.14 -9.20 -29.03
CA ALA A 96 -2.35 -7.92 -28.33
C ALA A 96 -2.02 -8.04 -26.82
N SER A 97 -2.39 -9.17 -26.20
CA SER A 97 -2.00 -9.48 -24.80
C SER A 97 -0.48 -9.62 -24.65
N LEU A 98 0.19 -10.25 -25.62
CA LEU A 98 1.65 -10.38 -25.62
C LEU A 98 2.36 -9.04 -25.83
N LEU A 99 1.83 -8.17 -26.70
CA LEU A 99 2.35 -6.82 -26.91
C LEU A 99 2.20 -5.96 -25.65
N ASP A 100 1.02 -5.98 -25.00
CA ASP A 100 0.80 -5.28 -23.73
C ASP A 100 1.73 -5.78 -22.61
N GLN A 101 1.88 -7.10 -22.48
CA GLN A 101 2.82 -7.70 -21.53
C GLN A 101 4.27 -7.30 -21.80
N ARG A 102 4.67 -7.21 -23.08
CA ARG A 102 6.01 -6.78 -23.48
C ARG A 102 6.22 -5.30 -23.15
N THR A 103 5.29 -4.43 -23.52
CA THR A 103 5.33 -3.00 -23.20
C THR A 103 5.44 -2.77 -21.70
N ARG A 104 4.65 -3.49 -20.90
CA ARG A 104 4.72 -3.46 -19.43
C ARG A 104 6.09 -3.90 -18.93
N ARG A 105 6.63 -5.00 -19.47
CA ARG A 105 7.96 -5.50 -19.10
C ARG A 105 9.06 -4.49 -19.38
N ASP A 106 9.04 -3.89 -20.56
CA ASP A 106 10.06 -2.94 -21.00
C ASP A 106 9.98 -1.65 -20.16
N ALA A 107 8.77 -1.18 -19.81
CA ALA A 107 8.57 -0.05 -18.92
C ALA A 107 9.06 -0.31 -17.49
N VAL A 108 8.74 -1.47 -16.90
CA VAL A 108 9.21 -1.85 -15.56
C VAL A 108 10.74 -2.00 -15.53
N GLU A 109 11.34 -2.58 -16.58
CA GLU A 109 12.81 -2.65 -16.68
C GLU A 109 13.43 -1.26 -16.83
N ALA A 110 12.82 -0.35 -17.59
CA ALA A 110 13.28 1.02 -17.67
C ALA A 110 13.25 1.72 -16.30
N VAL A 111 12.19 1.54 -15.50
CA VAL A 111 12.13 2.04 -14.12
C VAL A 111 13.25 1.45 -13.27
N ARG A 112 13.49 0.13 -13.32
CA ARG A 112 14.60 -0.51 -12.58
C ARG A 112 15.97 0.03 -12.99
N SER A 113 16.18 0.20 -14.29
CA SER A 113 17.42 0.75 -14.84
C SER A 113 17.66 2.19 -14.39
N ALA A 114 16.62 3.02 -14.40
CA ALA A 114 16.68 4.39 -13.88
C ALA A 114 17.01 4.41 -12.37
N LEU A 115 16.35 3.57 -11.56
CA LEU A 115 16.64 3.46 -10.13
C LEU A 115 18.08 3.02 -9.87
N ARG A 116 18.56 1.98 -10.57
CA ARG A 116 19.94 1.51 -10.47
C ARG A 116 20.95 2.60 -10.81
N HIS A 117 20.66 3.40 -11.83
CA HIS A 117 21.50 4.53 -12.21
C HIS A 117 21.53 5.61 -11.12
N VAL A 118 20.37 6.01 -10.62
CA VAL A 118 20.28 7.01 -9.56
C VAL A 118 20.99 6.51 -8.29
N LEU A 119 20.97 5.21 -8.00
CA LEU A 119 21.62 4.64 -6.83
C LEU A 119 23.14 4.39 -7.01
N SER A 120 23.67 4.32 -8.25
CA SER A 120 25.07 3.95 -8.52
C SER A 120 26.13 5.04 -8.26
N GLY A 121 25.72 6.23 -7.78
CA GLY A 121 26.63 7.35 -7.47
C GLY A 121 27.29 8.04 -8.69
N GLY A 122 27.06 7.57 -9.92
CA GLY A 122 27.64 8.18 -11.14
C GLY A 122 27.02 9.53 -11.51
N THR A 123 27.80 10.44 -12.08
CA THR A 123 27.32 11.79 -12.45
C THR A 123 26.64 11.87 -13.81
N ASP A 124 26.73 10.82 -14.62
CA ASP A 124 26.09 10.76 -15.94
C ASP A 124 24.56 10.77 -15.83
N ARG A 125 23.89 11.02 -16.96
CA ARG A 125 22.43 10.98 -17.04
C ARG A 125 21.94 9.68 -17.65
N TRP A 126 20.95 9.07 -17.03
CA TRP A 126 20.23 7.94 -17.63
C TRP A 126 19.19 8.44 -18.61
N SER A 127 19.11 7.85 -19.80
CA SER A 127 18.12 8.22 -20.82
C SER A 127 17.04 7.16 -20.94
N LEU A 128 15.77 7.57 -21.03
CA LEU A 128 14.67 6.66 -21.29
C LEU A 128 14.90 5.94 -22.64
N PRO A 129 14.91 4.59 -22.69
CA PRO A 129 15.11 3.87 -23.94
C PRO A 129 14.06 4.26 -24.99
N PRO A 130 14.44 4.48 -26.27
CA PRO A 130 13.50 4.91 -27.32
C PRO A 130 12.35 3.92 -27.57
N SER A 131 12.51 2.66 -27.17
CA SER A 131 11.48 1.62 -27.28
C SER A 131 10.42 1.68 -26.19
N VAL A 132 10.56 2.54 -25.18
CA VAL A 132 9.66 2.64 -24.03
C VAL A 132 8.84 3.92 -24.11
N GLU A 133 7.53 3.76 -24.23
CA GLU A 133 6.58 4.87 -24.24
C GLU A 133 6.61 5.66 -22.92
N SER A 134 6.51 6.99 -23.03
CA SER A 134 6.55 7.90 -21.87
C SER A 134 5.45 7.59 -20.85
N ASP A 135 4.23 7.36 -21.32
CA ASP A 135 3.07 7.08 -20.46
C ASP A 135 3.21 5.71 -19.78
N ALA A 136 3.80 4.72 -20.46
CA ALA A 136 4.05 3.40 -19.88
C ALA A 136 5.11 3.46 -18.77
N PHE A 137 6.18 4.25 -18.97
CA PHE A 137 7.20 4.49 -17.94
C PHE A 137 6.62 5.17 -16.70
N VAL A 138 5.82 6.23 -16.88
CA VAL A 138 5.16 6.94 -15.78
C VAL A 138 4.19 6.01 -15.04
N LYS A 139 3.37 5.24 -15.77
CA LYS A 139 2.47 4.25 -15.17
C LYS A 139 3.23 3.19 -14.36
N ALA A 140 4.36 2.71 -14.85
CA ALA A 140 5.21 1.77 -14.12
C ALA A 140 5.84 2.42 -12.87
N ALA A 141 6.22 3.70 -12.93
CA ALA A 141 6.73 4.43 -11.77
C ALA A 141 5.67 4.58 -10.67
N HIS A 142 4.42 4.88 -11.05
CA HIS A 142 3.26 4.88 -10.15
C HIS A 142 3.00 3.50 -9.56
N GLN A 143 2.89 2.48 -10.41
CA GLN A 143 2.69 1.08 -10.01
C GLN A 143 3.74 0.63 -8.99
N HIS A 144 4.98 1.12 -9.06
CA HIS A 144 6.01 0.71 -8.12
C HIS A 144 6.26 1.70 -6.97
N HIS A 145 5.44 2.76 -6.86
CA HIS A 145 5.50 3.82 -5.85
C HIS A 145 6.87 4.53 -5.80
N VAL A 146 7.48 4.77 -6.95
CA VAL A 146 8.81 5.42 -7.05
C VAL A 146 8.77 6.78 -7.73
N VAL A 147 7.58 7.34 -7.98
CA VAL A 147 7.40 8.66 -8.60
C VAL A 147 8.13 9.75 -7.82
N ALA A 148 7.87 9.87 -6.51
CA ALA A 148 8.51 10.88 -5.67
C ALA A 148 10.04 10.74 -5.67
N PHE A 149 10.54 9.50 -5.56
CA PHE A 149 11.98 9.22 -5.59
C PHE A 149 12.62 9.59 -6.94
N LEU A 150 12.01 9.20 -8.08
CA LEU A 150 12.53 9.55 -9.41
C LEU A 150 12.47 11.07 -9.65
N ALA A 151 11.42 11.74 -9.18
CA ALA A 151 11.25 13.18 -9.32
C ALA A 151 12.35 13.98 -8.61
N LEU A 152 12.81 13.51 -7.44
CA LEU A 152 13.93 14.11 -6.71
C LEU A 152 15.27 14.03 -7.45
N HIS A 153 15.37 13.15 -8.46
CA HIS A 153 16.62 12.87 -9.18
C HIS A 153 16.51 13.17 -10.69
N LEU A 154 15.57 14.05 -11.09
CA LEU A 154 15.36 14.40 -12.51
C LEU A 154 16.56 15.11 -13.16
N ASP A 155 17.46 15.68 -12.38
CA ASP A 155 18.75 16.20 -12.84
C ASP A 155 19.64 15.09 -13.42
N ARG A 156 19.50 13.86 -12.90
CA ARG A 156 20.22 12.65 -13.34
C ARG A 156 19.48 11.83 -14.39
N LEU A 157 18.28 12.26 -14.80
CA LEU A 157 17.43 11.54 -15.76
C LEU A 157 17.16 12.41 -17.01
N THR A 158 17.34 11.84 -18.20
CA THR A 158 16.97 12.42 -19.49
C THR A 158 15.66 11.78 -19.93
N LEU A 159 14.55 12.47 -19.65
CA LEU A 159 13.20 12.02 -19.97
C LEU A 159 12.57 12.92 -21.04
N PRO A 160 11.68 12.38 -21.89
CA PRO A 160 10.84 13.18 -22.76
C PRO A 160 10.05 14.24 -21.96
N PRO A 161 9.78 15.44 -22.53
CA PRO A 161 9.14 16.54 -21.81
C PRO A 161 7.83 16.15 -21.11
N ARG A 162 6.99 15.34 -21.78
CA ARG A 162 5.73 14.86 -21.22
C ARG A 162 5.94 14.01 -19.96
N ALA A 163 6.79 12.98 -20.02
CA ALA A 163 7.08 12.13 -18.86
C ALA A 163 7.64 12.93 -17.68
N ARG A 164 8.54 13.88 -17.97
CA ARG A 164 9.12 14.77 -16.96
C ARG A 164 8.06 15.64 -16.28
N SER A 165 7.18 16.28 -17.05
CA SER A 165 6.13 17.15 -16.50
C SER A 165 5.13 16.38 -15.65
N VAL A 166 4.72 15.18 -16.07
CA VAL A 166 3.79 14.34 -15.30
C VAL A 166 4.42 13.90 -13.98
N LEU A 167 5.66 13.38 -14.01
CA LEU A 167 6.36 13.00 -12.76
C LEU A 167 6.52 14.17 -11.78
N LEU A 168 6.79 15.38 -12.28
CA LEU A 168 6.90 16.57 -11.44
C LEU A 168 5.55 16.94 -10.79
N ALA A 169 4.47 16.95 -11.58
CA ALA A 169 3.14 17.27 -11.07
C ALA A 169 2.68 16.25 -10.01
N ASP A 170 2.83 14.96 -10.30
CA ASP A 170 2.45 13.88 -9.40
C ASP A 170 3.31 13.88 -8.13
N ALA A 171 4.62 14.10 -8.27
CA ALA A 171 5.51 14.23 -7.12
C ALA A 171 5.13 15.43 -6.26
N ALA A 172 4.78 16.59 -6.82
CA ALA A 172 4.38 17.75 -6.04
C ALA A 172 3.16 17.42 -5.13
N HIS A 173 2.18 16.68 -5.64
CA HIS A 173 1.03 16.22 -4.86
C HIS A 173 1.46 15.27 -3.73
N LEU A 174 2.28 14.25 -4.04
CA LEU A 174 2.79 13.29 -3.05
C LEU A 174 3.64 13.95 -1.96
N GLN A 175 4.48 14.93 -2.33
CA GLN A 175 5.34 15.67 -1.40
C GLN A 175 4.53 16.60 -0.51
N ALA A 176 3.45 17.22 -1.02
CA ALA A 176 2.52 18.00 -0.21
C ALA A 176 1.85 17.13 0.86
N GLY A 177 1.32 15.96 0.46
CA GLY A 177 0.75 14.99 1.41
C GLY A 177 1.76 14.51 2.47
N ALA A 178 3.01 14.24 2.08
CA ALA A 178 4.07 13.85 3.02
C ALA A 178 4.34 14.93 4.10
N ARG A 179 4.24 16.22 3.75
CA ARG A 179 4.39 17.32 4.72
C ARG A 179 3.21 17.43 5.69
N ILE A 180 1.99 17.16 5.22
CA ILE A 180 0.80 17.09 6.08
C ILE A 180 0.97 15.94 7.08
N LEU A 181 1.37 14.76 6.60
CA LEU A 181 1.62 13.59 7.43
C LEU A 181 2.74 13.82 8.45
N ALA A 182 3.80 14.53 8.08
CA ALA A 182 4.85 14.91 9.03
C ALA A 182 4.30 15.76 10.20
N THR A 183 3.35 16.66 9.91
CA THR A 183 2.69 17.48 10.94
C THR A 183 1.78 16.64 11.83
N ASP A 184 0.98 15.74 11.25
CA ASP A 184 0.11 14.84 12.01
C ASP A 184 0.91 13.82 12.84
N LEU A 185 2.05 13.34 12.34
CA LEU A 185 2.96 12.48 13.09
C LEU A 185 3.49 13.19 14.34
N ALA A 186 3.95 14.43 14.18
CA ALA A 186 4.41 15.23 15.32
C ALA A 186 3.30 15.40 16.37
N ARG A 187 2.08 15.73 15.94
CA ARG A 187 0.91 15.86 16.81
C ARG A 187 0.57 14.55 17.53
N ALA A 188 0.59 13.42 16.82
CA ALA A 188 0.31 12.11 17.40
C ALA A 188 1.33 11.75 18.48
N LEU A 189 2.61 12.00 18.23
CA LEU A 189 3.68 11.73 19.20
C LEU A 189 3.58 12.62 20.43
N GLU A 190 3.23 13.91 20.29
CA GLU A 190 2.96 14.78 21.45
C GLU A 190 1.80 14.27 22.31
N VAL A 191 0.71 13.84 21.68
CA VAL A 191 -0.46 13.28 22.38
C VAL A 191 -0.10 12.02 23.15
N LEU A 192 0.73 11.16 22.56
CA LEU A 192 1.19 9.93 23.20
C LEU A 192 2.16 10.22 24.35
N ASP A 193 3.11 11.13 24.15
CA ASP A 193 4.08 11.55 25.17
C ASP A 193 3.37 12.18 26.38
N ALA A 194 2.41 13.08 26.15
CA ALA A 194 1.57 13.67 27.20
C ALA A 194 0.73 12.62 27.97
N ALA A 195 0.44 11.48 27.34
CA ALA A 195 -0.22 10.35 27.99
C ALA A 195 0.76 9.36 28.67
N GLY A 196 2.06 9.65 28.66
CA GLY A 196 3.11 8.78 29.18
C GLY A 196 3.32 7.50 28.36
N VAL A 197 2.98 7.53 27.07
CA VAL A 197 3.12 6.41 26.13
C VAL A 197 4.35 6.60 25.26
N ARG A 198 5.26 5.62 25.31
CA ARG A 198 6.41 5.55 24.40
C ARG A 198 5.94 5.04 23.03
N ALA A 199 6.35 5.72 21.96
CA ALA A 199 5.98 5.38 20.60
C ALA A 199 7.15 5.52 19.63
N LEU A 200 7.30 4.56 18.72
CA LEU A 200 8.27 4.58 17.62
C LEU A 200 7.53 4.75 16.29
N ALA A 201 7.93 5.71 15.46
CA ALA A 201 7.49 5.83 14.08
C ALA A 201 8.46 5.05 13.19
N PHE A 202 8.00 4.03 12.45
CA PHE A 202 8.92 3.05 11.84
C PHE A 202 8.77 2.82 10.33
N LYS A 203 7.86 3.55 9.68
CA LYS A 203 7.64 3.59 8.22
C LYS A 203 7.33 5.04 7.81
N GLY A 204 6.62 5.22 6.69
CA GLY A 204 6.15 6.51 6.22
C GLY A 204 7.26 7.57 6.18
N VAL A 205 6.96 8.74 6.72
CA VAL A 205 7.87 9.90 6.77
C VAL A 205 9.10 9.67 7.65
N ALA A 206 9.01 8.88 8.73
CA ALA A 206 10.16 8.59 9.59
C ALA A 206 11.20 7.73 8.85
N LEU A 207 10.73 6.70 8.13
CA LEU A 207 11.60 5.88 7.28
C LEU A 207 12.09 6.65 6.04
N ALA A 208 11.32 7.62 5.52
CA ALA A 208 11.76 8.50 4.44
C ALA A 208 13.02 9.27 4.86
N VAL A 209 12.97 9.95 6.02
CA VAL A 209 14.13 10.66 6.55
C VAL A 209 15.27 9.68 6.87
N GLN A 210 14.99 8.56 7.54
CA GLN A 210 16.04 7.63 7.93
C GLN A 210 16.76 6.99 6.73
N ALA A 211 16.04 6.52 5.72
CA ALA A 211 16.66 5.81 4.60
C ALA A 211 17.10 6.76 3.47
N HIS A 212 16.39 7.86 3.24
CA HIS A 212 16.60 8.75 2.07
C HIS A 212 17.19 10.11 2.44
N GLY A 213 17.15 10.51 3.70
CA GLY A 213 17.55 11.86 4.15
C GLY A 213 16.53 12.96 3.83
N ASP A 214 15.40 12.62 3.20
CA ASP A 214 14.34 13.56 2.81
C ASP A 214 12.96 12.96 3.13
N LEU A 215 12.16 13.68 3.92
CA LEU A 215 10.83 13.23 4.35
C LEU A 215 9.85 13.01 3.19
N THR A 216 10.10 13.66 2.05
CA THR A 216 9.23 13.67 0.87
C THR A 216 9.60 12.61 -0.17
N ALA A 217 10.77 11.95 -0.03
CA ALA A 217 11.30 11.00 -1.02
C ALA A 217 10.43 9.76 -1.26
N ARG A 218 9.65 9.37 -0.26
CA ARG A 218 8.72 8.22 -0.33
C ARG A 218 7.30 8.58 -0.75
N GLY A 219 6.98 9.87 -0.83
CA GLY A 219 5.60 10.36 -0.98
C GLY A 219 4.73 10.19 0.26
N ALA A 220 3.44 10.50 0.13
CA ALA A 220 2.45 10.35 1.19
C ALA A 220 2.04 8.88 1.43
N GLY A 221 1.64 8.55 2.65
CA GLY A 221 1.17 7.24 3.08
C GLY A 221 0.45 7.31 4.44
N ASP A 222 0.35 6.17 5.11
CA ASP A 222 -0.13 6.01 6.48
C ASP A 222 0.93 6.40 7.53
N LEU A 223 0.47 6.69 8.75
CA LEU A 223 1.33 6.88 9.92
C LEU A 223 1.41 5.58 10.73
N ASP A 224 2.54 4.88 10.63
CA ASP A 224 2.77 3.67 11.42
C ASP A 224 3.47 3.99 12.75
N LEU A 225 2.75 3.79 13.85
CA LEU A 225 3.26 3.99 15.21
C LEU A 225 3.30 2.67 15.97
N LEU A 226 4.45 2.33 16.56
CA LEU A 226 4.61 1.16 17.42
C LEU A 226 4.64 1.60 18.89
N VAL A 227 3.77 1.02 19.72
CA VAL A 227 3.74 1.21 21.17
C VAL A 227 3.97 -0.11 21.91
N ALA A 228 4.28 -0.05 23.20
CA ALA A 228 4.32 -1.25 24.02
C ALA A 228 2.92 -1.88 24.13
N PRO A 229 2.78 -3.22 24.09
CA PRO A 229 1.47 -3.86 24.27
C PRO A 229 0.74 -3.47 25.55
N ALA A 230 1.48 -3.18 26.62
CA ALA A 230 0.93 -2.72 27.90
C ALA A 230 0.37 -1.29 27.84
N ASP A 231 0.80 -0.49 26.87
CA ASP A 231 0.40 0.90 26.69
C ASP A 231 -0.71 1.07 25.66
N LEU A 232 -1.12 0.00 24.96
CA LEU A 232 -2.04 0.05 23.83
C LEU A 232 -3.38 0.72 24.15
N GLU A 233 -4.02 0.37 25.27
CA GLU A 233 -5.31 0.97 25.65
C GLU A 233 -5.17 2.46 25.95
N ARG A 234 -4.06 2.86 26.56
CA ARG A 234 -3.75 4.26 26.88
C ARG A 234 -3.44 5.06 25.61
N ALA A 235 -2.68 4.47 24.69
CA ALA A 235 -2.36 5.03 23.38
C ALA A 235 -3.63 5.28 22.57
N HIS A 236 -4.47 4.25 22.44
CA HIS A 236 -5.76 4.33 21.78
C HIS A 236 -6.61 5.46 22.39
N ALA A 237 -6.80 5.47 23.72
CA ALA A 237 -7.62 6.49 24.38
C ALA A 237 -7.09 7.91 24.18
N ALA A 238 -5.76 8.09 24.15
CA ALA A 238 -5.13 9.39 23.90
C ALA A 238 -5.38 9.88 22.46
N LEU A 239 -5.13 9.02 21.47
CA LEU A 239 -5.33 9.34 20.06
C LEU A 239 -6.80 9.58 19.72
N THR A 240 -7.73 8.80 20.28
CA THR A 240 -9.17 9.02 20.11
C THR A 240 -9.63 10.35 20.69
N ARG A 241 -9.15 10.73 21.87
CA ARG A 241 -9.44 12.07 22.44
C ARG A 241 -8.86 13.21 21.59
N ALA A 242 -7.80 12.94 20.83
CA ALA A 242 -7.18 13.89 19.91
C ALA A 242 -7.78 13.87 18.49
N GLY A 243 -8.86 13.12 18.26
CA GLY A 243 -9.63 13.14 17.01
C GLY A 243 -9.37 12.00 16.03
N TRP A 244 -8.52 11.02 16.35
CA TRP A 244 -8.34 9.81 15.53
C TRP A 244 -9.23 8.67 16.02
N SER A 245 -10.25 8.31 15.24
CA SER A 245 -11.28 7.35 15.64
C SER A 245 -11.07 5.98 14.99
N PRO A 246 -11.24 4.86 15.72
CA PRO A 246 -11.21 3.53 15.11
C PRO A 246 -12.46 3.29 14.28
N ALA A 247 -12.34 2.43 13.26
CA ALA A 247 -13.50 1.88 12.57
C ALA A 247 -14.37 1.04 13.54
N PRO A 248 -15.71 1.02 13.37
CA PRO A 248 -16.63 0.32 14.27
C PRO A 248 -16.47 -1.20 14.24
N GLU A 249 -15.73 -1.75 13.26
CA GLU A 249 -15.39 -3.18 13.22
C GLU A 249 -14.34 -3.59 14.25
N TYR A 250 -13.62 -2.65 14.86
CA TYR A 250 -12.67 -2.96 15.92
C TYR A 250 -13.37 -3.12 17.28
N PRO A 251 -12.98 -4.12 18.10
CA PRO A 251 -13.48 -4.21 19.46
C PRO A 251 -13.02 -3.03 20.29
N VAL A 252 -13.91 -2.51 21.14
CA VAL A 252 -13.61 -1.42 22.06
C VAL A 252 -12.61 -1.88 23.13
N PRO A 253 -11.54 -1.10 23.41
CA PRO A 253 -10.61 -1.39 24.51
C PRO A 253 -11.30 -1.60 25.86
N GLY A 254 -10.87 -2.62 26.61
CA GLY A 254 -11.39 -2.89 27.95
C GLY A 254 -11.43 -4.38 28.33
N PRO A 255 -12.22 -4.76 29.35
CA PRO A 255 -12.19 -6.11 29.93
C PRO A 255 -12.94 -7.17 29.11
N SER A 256 -13.39 -6.86 27.89
CA SER A 256 -14.10 -7.82 27.04
C SER A 256 -13.16 -8.93 26.57
N TRP A 257 -13.72 -10.12 26.32
CA TRP A 257 -12.99 -11.18 25.64
C TRP A 257 -12.61 -10.75 24.21
N ALA A 258 -13.46 -10.00 23.52
CA ALA A 258 -13.23 -9.55 22.15
C ALA A 258 -11.95 -8.72 22.02
N TRP A 259 -11.76 -7.73 22.90
CA TRP A 259 -10.55 -6.92 22.94
C TRP A 259 -9.29 -7.76 23.21
N ARG A 260 -9.30 -8.58 24.26
CA ARG A 260 -8.16 -9.46 24.59
C ARG A 260 -7.85 -10.46 23.47
N HIS A 261 -8.89 -10.98 22.82
CA HIS A 261 -8.75 -11.84 21.66
C HIS A 261 -8.06 -11.09 20.52
N PHE A 262 -8.54 -9.91 20.18
CA PHE A 262 -8.01 -9.06 19.12
C PHE A 262 -6.54 -8.71 19.35
N VAL A 263 -6.20 -8.18 20.53
CA VAL A 263 -4.82 -7.86 20.91
C VAL A 263 -3.92 -9.09 20.85
N ARG A 264 -4.44 -10.30 21.12
CA ARG A 264 -3.69 -11.57 21.06
C ARG A 264 -3.49 -12.11 19.63
N THR A 265 -4.39 -11.83 18.70
CA THR A 265 -4.37 -12.41 17.34
C THR A 265 -3.94 -11.43 16.26
N HIS A 266 -3.97 -10.13 16.56
CA HIS A 266 -3.56 -9.04 15.67
C HIS A 266 -2.29 -8.36 16.19
N ASN A 267 -1.79 -7.40 15.40
CA ASN A 267 -0.58 -6.64 15.66
C ASN A 267 -0.76 -5.13 15.50
N GLU A 268 -1.87 -4.70 14.89
CA GLU A 268 -2.18 -3.32 14.53
C GLU A 268 -3.69 -3.09 14.53
N LEU A 269 -4.10 -1.82 14.67
CA LEU A 269 -5.43 -1.32 14.38
C LEU A 269 -5.29 0.08 13.75
N THR A 270 -6.26 0.46 12.93
CA THR A 270 -6.24 1.74 12.21
C THR A 270 -7.15 2.76 12.90
N LEU A 271 -6.66 3.99 13.07
CA LEU A 271 -7.39 5.13 13.59
C LEU A 271 -7.42 6.24 12.53
N GLU A 272 -8.61 6.68 12.16
CA GLU A 272 -8.83 7.64 11.08
C GLU A 272 -9.14 9.03 11.61
N SER A 273 -8.67 10.06 10.90
CA SER A 273 -9.05 11.46 11.10
C SER A 273 -9.35 12.12 9.75
N ALA A 274 -9.75 13.39 9.76
CA ALA A 274 -10.01 14.14 8.52
C ALA A 274 -8.76 14.33 7.63
N THR A 275 -7.55 14.23 8.19
CA THR A 275 -6.30 14.56 7.50
C THR A 275 -5.33 13.39 7.36
N SER A 276 -5.45 12.37 8.21
CA SER A 276 -4.52 11.23 8.22
C SER A 276 -5.11 9.99 8.89
N SER A 277 -4.53 8.85 8.51
CA SER A 277 -4.73 7.54 9.13
C SER A 277 -3.50 7.15 9.94
N ILE A 278 -3.72 6.66 11.17
CA ILE A 278 -2.69 6.06 12.03
C ILE A 278 -2.93 4.56 12.11
N ASP A 279 -1.97 3.79 11.61
CA ASP A 279 -1.84 2.38 11.97
C ASP A 279 -1.09 2.29 13.31
N LEU A 280 -1.84 1.98 14.38
CA LEU A 280 -1.31 1.80 15.73
C LEU A 280 -0.93 0.33 15.96
N HIS A 281 0.36 0.07 15.97
CA HIS A 281 0.96 -1.25 16.16
C HIS A 281 1.36 -1.50 17.61
N TRP A 282 1.21 -2.75 18.06
CA TRP A 282 1.84 -3.27 19.29
C TRP A 282 2.81 -4.42 19.00
N HIS A 283 2.89 -4.88 17.75
CA HIS A 283 3.94 -5.76 17.24
C HIS A 283 4.27 -5.39 15.79
N LEU A 284 5.56 -5.45 15.40
CA LEU A 284 6.00 -5.12 14.02
C LEU A 284 5.50 -6.10 12.95
N ALA A 285 5.02 -7.28 13.34
CA ALA A 285 4.50 -8.28 12.41
C ALA A 285 3.45 -9.19 13.07
N PRO A 286 2.58 -9.83 12.27
CA PRO A 286 1.63 -10.84 12.76
C PRO A 286 2.33 -12.00 13.50
N THR A 287 3.51 -12.40 13.02
CA THR A 287 4.37 -13.41 13.64
C THR A 287 5.23 -12.75 14.71
N ARG A 288 4.86 -12.87 15.98
CA ARG A 288 5.46 -12.09 17.08
C ARG A 288 6.93 -12.39 17.33
N SER A 289 7.38 -13.62 17.08
CA SER A 289 8.78 -14.03 17.27
C SER A 289 9.73 -13.45 16.20
N THR A 290 9.19 -12.80 15.17
CA THR A 290 9.93 -12.33 14.00
C THR A 290 10.79 -11.10 14.32
N PHE A 291 10.40 -10.29 15.31
CA PHE A 291 11.11 -9.08 15.69
C PHE A 291 11.34 -9.00 17.21
N PRO A 292 12.36 -8.24 17.66
CA PRO A 292 12.60 -7.99 19.08
C PRO A 292 11.39 -7.36 19.79
N PRO A 293 11.24 -7.57 21.11
CA PRO A 293 10.25 -6.88 21.93
C PRO A 293 10.36 -5.35 21.86
N PHE A 294 9.26 -4.65 22.16
CA PHE A 294 9.22 -3.19 22.13
C PHE A 294 10.33 -2.53 22.95
N ASP A 295 10.57 -2.99 24.18
CA ASP A 295 11.57 -2.37 25.06
C ASP A 295 12.99 -2.47 24.49
N ASP A 296 13.32 -3.59 23.85
CA ASP A 296 14.60 -3.78 23.18
C ASP A 296 14.75 -2.81 22.00
N LEU A 297 13.69 -2.62 21.21
CA LEU A 297 13.66 -1.65 20.10
C LEU A 297 13.77 -0.22 20.63
N TRP A 298 13.06 0.09 21.71
CA TRP A 298 13.05 1.41 22.34
C TRP A 298 14.42 1.79 22.90
N LEU A 299 15.12 0.85 23.54
CA LEU A 299 16.43 1.10 24.16
C LEU A 299 17.50 1.51 23.15
N ARG A 300 17.46 0.96 21.94
CA ARG A 300 18.42 1.26 20.86
C ARG A 300 17.82 2.07 19.71
N ARG A 301 16.68 2.70 19.94
CA ARG A 301 15.98 3.52 18.94
C ARG A 301 16.88 4.62 18.42
N ASP A 302 16.62 5.02 17.18
CA ASP A 302 17.26 6.18 16.58
C ASP A 302 16.31 7.40 16.64
N LEU A 303 16.85 8.59 16.39
CA LEU A 303 16.09 9.83 16.33
C LEU A 303 16.28 10.47 14.95
N VAL A 304 15.17 10.70 14.24
CA VAL A 304 15.17 11.42 12.97
C VAL A 304 14.47 12.76 13.11
N GLU A 305 14.92 13.78 12.37
CA GLU A 305 14.26 15.07 12.37
C GLU A 305 13.09 15.09 11.39
N VAL A 306 11.88 15.29 11.88
CA VAL A 306 10.65 15.40 11.07
C VAL A 306 9.94 16.69 11.47
N ALA A 307 9.74 17.59 10.50
CA ALA A 307 9.10 18.91 10.74
C ALA A 307 9.72 19.68 11.92
N GLY A 308 11.06 19.67 12.04
CA GLY A 308 11.80 20.36 13.10
C GLY A 308 11.74 19.69 14.48
N ARG A 309 11.32 18.42 14.55
CA ARG A 309 11.19 17.65 15.81
C ARG A 309 11.95 16.35 15.75
N ALA A 310 12.57 15.98 16.86
CA ALA A 310 13.19 14.67 17.03
C ALA A 310 12.10 13.60 17.19
N VAL A 311 11.99 12.72 16.20
CA VAL A 311 11.04 11.61 16.16
C VAL A 311 11.75 10.30 16.47
N PRO A 312 11.33 9.56 17.52
CA PRO A 312 11.81 8.20 17.78
C PRO A 312 11.44 7.23 16.66
N THR A 313 12.44 6.53 16.12
CA THR A 313 12.29 5.50 15.08
C THR A 313 13.10 4.24 15.45
N LEU A 314 12.94 3.16 14.68
CA LEU A 314 13.81 1.98 14.81
C LEU A 314 15.28 2.34 14.61
N SER A 315 16.20 1.58 15.22
CA SER A 315 17.61 1.70 14.84
C SER A 315 17.79 1.41 13.34
N PRO A 316 18.81 1.96 12.66
CA PRO A 316 19.05 1.70 11.25
C PRO A 316 19.08 0.20 10.90
N TYR A 317 19.68 -0.64 11.75
CA TYR A 317 19.66 -2.10 11.57
C TYR A 317 18.27 -2.72 11.73
N ASP A 318 17.48 -2.27 12.70
CA ASP A 318 16.11 -2.73 12.91
C ASP A 318 15.18 -2.27 11.77
N ALA A 319 15.39 -1.06 11.24
CA ALA A 319 14.70 -0.53 10.06
C ALA A 319 15.03 -1.35 8.80
N LEU A 320 16.30 -1.72 8.58
CA LEU A 320 16.70 -2.61 7.48
C LEU A 320 15.99 -3.96 7.59
N ALA A 321 16.06 -4.58 8.78
CA ALA A 321 15.43 -5.86 9.05
C ALA A 321 13.90 -5.80 8.85
N HIS A 322 13.26 -4.72 9.31
CA HIS A 322 11.83 -4.52 9.15
C HIS A 322 11.43 -4.32 7.68
N SER A 323 12.09 -3.39 6.97
CA SER A 323 11.85 -3.13 5.54
C SER A 323 12.06 -4.39 4.68
N ALA A 324 13.10 -5.17 4.98
CA ALA A 324 13.36 -6.43 4.30
C ALA A 324 12.25 -7.48 4.55
N GLY A 325 11.80 -7.63 5.80
CA GLY A 325 10.69 -8.52 6.13
C GLY A 325 9.37 -8.10 5.49
N HIS A 326 9.09 -6.79 5.45
CA HIS A 326 7.92 -6.22 4.80
C HIS A 326 7.91 -6.49 3.28
N ALA A 327 9.03 -6.24 2.59
CA ALA A 327 9.16 -6.53 1.17
C ALA A 327 9.03 -8.04 0.86
N ALA A 328 9.55 -8.93 1.70
CA ALA A 328 9.36 -10.39 1.56
C ALA A 328 7.88 -10.81 1.65
N ARG A 329 7.11 -10.21 2.57
CA ARG A 329 5.66 -10.45 2.76
C ARG A 329 4.86 -10.05 1.53
N ASP A 330 5.33 -9.01 0.83
CA ASP A 330 4.72 -8.47 -0.38
C ASP A 330 5.32 -9.09 -1.64
N ARG A 331 6.17 -10.10 -1.47
CA ARG A 331 6.83 -10.85 -2.56
C ARG A 331 7.66 -9.95 -3.48
N TRP A 332 8.24 -8.88 -2.93
CA TRP A 332 9.11 -7.94 -3.66
C TRP A 332 8.42 -7.25 -4.84
N ARG A 333 7.09 -7.19 -4.83
CA ARG A 333 6.26 -6.66 -5.92
C ARG A 333 6.44 -5.15 -6.14
N TRP A 334 6.79 -4.41 -5.08
CA TRP A 334 6.97 -2.96 -5.11
C TRP A 334 8.46 -2.58 -5.10
N LEU A 335 8.92 -1.78 -6.07
CA LEU A 335 10.32 -1.34 -6.11
C LEU A 335 10.64 -0.37 -4.97
N ARG A 336 9.70 0.47 -4.53
CA ARG A 336 9.88 1.38 -3.38
C ARG A 336 10.49 0.68 -2.17
N SER A 337 9.93 -0.46 -1.77
CA SER A 337 10.41 -1.22 -0.60
C SER A 337 11.81 -1.79 -0.80
N LEU A 338 12.22 -2.10 -2.04
CA LEU A 338 13.58 -2.53 -2.35
C LEU A 338 14.57 -1.36 -2.33
N VAL A 339 14.14 -0.17 -2.76
CA VAL A 339 14.94 1.06 -2.66
C VAL A 339 15.26 1.35 -1.19
N ASP A 340 14.29 1.23 -0.28
CA ASP A 340 14.54 1.42 1.16
C ASP A 340 15.58 0.45 1.71
N VAL A 341 15.44 -0.85 1.38
CA VAL A 341 16.37 -1.89 1.81
C VAL A 341 17.77 -1.61 1.25
N HIS A 342 17.87 -1.21 -0.02
CA HIS A 342 19.14 -0.90 -0.66
C HIS A 342 19.82 0.32 -0.03
N LEU A 343 19.08 1.41 0.21
CA LEU A 343 19.60 2.63 0.83
C LEU A 343 20.01 2.41 2.29
N LEU A 344 19.24 1.65 3.07
CA LEU A 344 19.66 1.28 4.42
C LEU A 344 20.91 0.40 4.38
N ALA A 345 20.95 -0.60 3.50
CA ALA A 345 22.09 -1.50 3.36
C ALA A 345 23.37 -0.82 2.86
N SER A 346 23.28 0.31 2.17
CA SER A 346 24.46 1.06 1.68
C SER A 346 25.16 1.83 2.79
N ARG A 347 24.52 2.04 3.93
CA ARG A 347 25.10 2.76 5.06
C ARG A 347 25.98 1.83 5.91
N SER A 348 27.17 2.30 6.27
CA SER A 348 28.13 1.50 7.07
C SER A 348 27.73 1.37 8.54
N ASP A 349 27.07 2.39 9.10
CA ASP A 349 26.60 2.43 10.48
C ASP A 349 25.55 1.35 10.77
N VAL A 350 24.64 1.08 9.83
CA VAL A 350 23.66 -0.01 9.88
C VAL A 350 24.31 -1.35 10.23
N TRP A 351 25.47 -1.64 9.64
CA TRP A 351 26.17 -2.90 9.88
C TRP A 351 26.96 -2.91 11.17
N SER A 352 27.46 -1.75 11.61
CA SER A 352 28.15 -1.63 12.90
C SER A 352 27.22 -1.88 14.09
N GLU A 353 25.92 -1.60 13.93
CA GLU A 353 24.88 -1.83 14.93
C GLU A 353 24.20 -3.20 14.83
N ALA A 354 24.66 -4.08 13.93
CA ALA A 354 24.09 -5.40 13.73
C ALA A 354 24.21 -6.25 15.01
N ASN A 355 23.08 -6.49 15.67
CA ASN A 355 23.04 -7.17 16.97
C ASN A 355 22.44 -8.60 16.93
N ARG A 356 22.07 -9.07 15.74
CA ARG A 356 21.53 -10.40 15.48
C ARG A 356 21.70 -10.74 14.00
N PRO A 357 21.64 -12.01 13.59
CA PRO A 357 21.60 -12.34 12.16
C PRO A 357 20.26 -11.94 11.53
N LEU A 358 20.29 -11.56 10.26
CA LEU A 358 19.08 -11.46 9.43
C LEU A 358 18.45 -12.85 9.29
N ARG A 359 17.13 -12.91 9.38
CA ARG A 359 16.37 -14.12 9.04
C ARG A 359 16.49 -14.42 7.56
N SER A 360 16.19 -15.66 7.17
CA SER A 360 16.26 -16.10 5.76
C SER A 360 15.44 -15.22 4.81
N ASP A 361 14.22 -14.82 5.18
CA ASP A 361 13.38 -13.95 4.35
C ASP A 361 13.95 -12.52 4.20
N GLN A 362 14.55 -11.99 5.26
CA GLN A 362 15.22 -10.68 5.23
C GLN A 362 16.51 -10.74 4.40
N LEU A 363 17.30 -11.81 4.55
CA LEU A 363 18.54 -12.03 3.82
C LEU A 363 18.27 -12.19 2.32
N LEU A 364 17.26 -12.99 1.94
CA LEU A 364 16.85 -13.10 0.54
C LEU A 364 16.41 -11.76 -0.04
N THR A 365 15.67 -10.96 0.74
CA THR A 365 15.23 -9.63 0.31
C THR A 365 16.38 -8.66 0.10
N LEU A 366 17.35 -8.64 1.01
CA LEU A 366 18.59 -7.87 0.85
C LEU A 366 19.29 -8.25 -0.45
N GLY A 367 19.41 -9.55 -0.74
CA GLY A 367 20.00 -10.03 -1.98
C GLY A 367 19.23 -9.61 -3.23
N VAL A 368 17.89 -9.70 -3.20
CA VAL A 368 17.03 -9.22 -4.29
C VAL A 368 17.21 -7.72 -4.51
N ALA A 369 17.23 -6.91 -3.45
CA ALA A 369 17.40 -5.47 -3.54
C ALA A 369 18.74 -5.09 -4.18
N VAL A 370 19.85 -5.68 -3.71
CA VAL A 370 21.20 -5.43 -4.24
C VAL A 370 21.31 -5.91 -5.68
N ARG A 371 20.88 -7.15 -5.99
CA ARG A 371 20.92 -7.68 -7.36
C ARG A 371 20.10 -6.82 -8.34
N MET A 372 19.00 -6.24 -7.88
CA MET A 372 18.12 -5.44 -8.73
C MET A 372 18.61 -4.01 -8.92
N LEU A 373 19.07 -3.37 -7.84
CA LEU A 373 19.32 -1.94 -7.76
C LEU A 373 20.82 -1.56 -7.81
N GLY A 374 21.72 -2.55 -7.81
CA GLY A 374 23.15 -2.34 -7.98
C GLY A 374 23.95 -2.89 -6.80
N ASP A 375 25.23 -3.13 -7.05
CA ASP A 375 26.16 -3.56 -6.01
C ASP A 375 26.41 -2.44 -4.99
N LEU A 376 26.74 -2.84 -3.77
CA LEU A 376 27.06 -1.94 -2.66
C LEU A 376 28.57 -1.99 -2.39
N PRO A 377 29.36 -0.98 -2.83
CA PRO A 377 30.80 -0.97 -2.60
C PRO A 377 31.13 -1.00 -1.11
N GLY A 378 32.07 -1.86 -0.71
CA GLY A 378 32.48 -1.99 0.70
C GLY A 378 31.46 -2.70 1.61
N ALA A 379 30.42 -3.31 1.02
CA ALA A 379 29.41 -4.03 1.80
C ALA A 379 30.01 -5.24 2.55
N PRO A 380 29.49 -5.55 3.75
CA PRO A 380 29.97 -6.69 4.53
C PRO A 380 29.66 -8.04 3.86
N ALA A 381 30.37 -9.10 4.28
CA ALA A 381 30.21 -10.45 3.74
C ALA A 381 28.77 -10.99 3.74
N VAL A 382 27.94 -10.52 4.68
CA VAL A 382 26.51 -10.87 4.73
C VAL A 382 25.74 -10.41 3.49
N VAL A 383 26.11 -9.28 2.87
CA VAL A 383 25.50 -8.78 1.63
C VAL A 383 25.88 -9.67 0.45
N VAL A 384 27.15 -10.07 0.35
CA VAL A 384 27.61 -11.00 -0.69
C VAL A 384 26.86 -12.34 -0.60
N ARG A 385 26.73 -12.87 0.62
CA ARG A 385 25.95 -14.08 0.89
C ARG A 385 24.48 -13.90 0.49
N ALA A 386 23.88 -12.75 0.83
CA ALA A 386 22.49 -12.44 0.49
C ALA A 386 22.24 -12.48 -1.02
N VAL A 387 23.12 -11.86 -1.82
CA VAL A 387 23.02 -11.86 -3.29
C VAL A 387 23.08 -13.30 -3.83
N SER A 388 24.00 -14.12 -3.34
CA SER A 388 24.11 -15.53 -3.74
C SER A 388 22.82 -16.32 -3.45
N GLU A 389 22.30 -16.23 -2.22
CA GLU A 389 21.10 -16.97 -1.79
C GLU A 389 19.82 -16.48 -2.49
N SER A 390 19.75 -15.22 -2.91
CA SER A 390 18.58 -14.66 -3.60
C SER A 390 18.33 -15.23 -5.00
N SER A 391 19.29 -15.98 -5.56
CA SER A 391 19.19 -16.57 -6.91
C SER A 391 17.94 -17.43 -7.09
N ASP A 392 17.53 -18.15 -6.04
CA ASP A 392 16.39 -19.07 -6.07
C ASP A 392 15.05 -18.34 -6.21
N VAL A 393 14.95 -17.11 -5.67
CA VAL A 393 13.71 -16.32 -5.68
C VAL A 393 13.69 -15.28 -6.79
N TRP A 394 14.81 -15.08 -7.50
CA TRP A 394 14.99 -14.01 -8.48
C TRP A 394 13.93 -14.00 -9.58
N LYS A 395 13.70 -15.16 -10.23
CA LYS A 395 12.71 -15.28 -11.31
C LYS A 395 11.29 -14.94 -10.82
N GLN A 396 10.95 -15.35 -9.60
CA GLN A 396 9.63 -15.08 -9.03
C GLN A 396 9.48 -13.60 -8.65
N ALA A 397 10.51 -12.97 -8.08
CA ALA A 397 10.50 -11.55 -7.76
C ALA A 397 10.28 -10.69 -9.02
N LEU A 398 10.96 -11.02 -10.12
CA LEU A 398 10.75 -10.34 -11.41
C LEU A 398 9.32 -10.51 -11.93
N ALA A 399 8.76 -11.72 -11.84
CA ALA A 399 7.40 -12.00 -12.29
C ALA A 399 6.36 -11.24 -11.45
N ASP A 400 6.52 -11.22 -10.13
CA ASP A 400 5.58 -10.56 -9.20
C ASP A 400 5.54 -9.03 -9.42
N GLN A 401 6.65 -8.42 -9.82
CA GLN A 401 6.70 -7.00 -10.19
C GLN A 401 5.92 -6.70 -11.48
N LEU A 402 5.93 -7.62 -12.46
CA LEU A 402 5.19 -7.45 -13.71
C LEU A 402 3.68 -7.66 -13.54
N SER A 403 3.28 -8.52 -12.61
CA SER A 403 1.86 -8.82 -12.33
C SER A 403 1.24 -7.88 -11.29
N THR A 404 1.93 -6.80 -10.91
CA THR A 404 1.45 -5.86 -9.92
C THR A 404 0.41 -4.94 -10.55
N GLU A 405 -0.85 -5.04 -10.14
CA GLU A 405 -1.85 -4.01 -10.44
C GLU A 405 -1.55 -2.73 -9.65
N VAL A 406 -1.95 -1.58 -10.21
CA VAL A 406 -1.72 -0.23 -9.65
C VAL A 406 -2.42 -0.05 -8.29
N ASP A 407 -3.52 -0.76 -8.05
CA ASP A 407 -4.27 -0.65 -6.81
C ASP A 407 -3.76 -1.58 -5.71
N HIS A 408 -3.56 -1.00 -4.53
CA HIS A 408 -3.58 -1.69 -3.25
C HIS A 408 -5.01 -2.18 -2.95
N ARG A 409 -5.54 -3.13 -3.73
CA ARG A 409 -6.75 -3.84 -3.29
C ARG A 409 -6.35 -4.72 -2.10
N ALA A 410 -6.83 -4.36 -0.91
CA ALA A 410 -6.89 -5.31 0.19
C ALA A 410 -7.53 -6.59 -0.36
N LEU A 411 -6.90 -7.75 -0.16
CA LEU A 411 -7.42 -9.03 -0.64
C LEU A 411 -8.75 -9.29 0.06
N ALA A 412 -9.85 -8.81 -0.54
CA ALA A 412 -11.20 -8.87 0.02
C ALA A 412 -11.78 -10.30 0.01
N THR A 413 -11.08 -11.24 -0.62
CA THR A 413 -11.53 -12.62 -0.73
C THR A 413 -11.20 -13.40 0.55
N PRO A 414 -12.21 -13.95 1.25
CA PRO A 414 -11.99 -14.81 2.41
C PRO A 414 -10.98 -15.92 2.11
N GLY A 415 -9.89 -16.00 2.89
CA GLY A 415 -8.84 -17.02 2.75
C GLY A 415 -7.55 -16.56 2.07
N GLN A 416 -7.55 -15.50 1.25
CA GLN A 416 -6.31 -15.01 0.63
C GLN A 416 -5.36 -14.38 1.65
N GLN A 417 -5.86 -13.58 2.60
CA GLN A 417 -5.04 -13.07 3.70
C GLN A 417 -4.52 -14.20 4.60
N PHE A 418 -5.31 -15.25 4.82
CA PHE A 418 -4.89 -16.44 5.56
C PHE A 418 -3.75 -17.18 4.85
N THR A 419 -3.88 -17.46 3.55
CA THR A 419 -2.83 -18.12 2.76
C THR A 419 -1.55 -17.29 2.70
N ARG A 420 -1.65 -15.96 2.57
CA ARG A 420 -0.50 -15.05 2.66
C ARG A 420 0.19 -15.12 4.03
N ASN A 421 -0.58 -15.12 5.11
CA ASN A 421 -0.05 -15.26 6.47
C ASN A 421 0.59 -16.64 6.68
N LEU A 422 0.00 -17.73 6.17
CA LEU A 422 0.59 -19.07 6.23
C LEU A 422 1.92 -19.16 5.47
N ARG A 423 2.01 -18.57 4.27
CA ARG A 423 3.27 -18.50 3.52
C ARG A 423 4.32 -17.71 4.30
N THR A 424 3.92 -16.61 4.94
CA THR A 424 4.80 -15.80 5.79
C THR A 424 5.28 -16.62 7.00
N LEU A 425 4.39 -17.37 7.65
CA LEU A 425 4.73 -18.28 8.75
C LEU A 425 5.75 -19.35 8.32
N ALA A 426 5.54 -19.98 7.16
CA ALA A 426 6.45 -20.98 6.62
C ALA A 426 7.84 -20.39 6.34
N ARG A 427 7.91 -19.19 5.74
CA ARG A 427 9.17 -18.48 5.45
C ARG A 427 9.91 -18.03 6.70
N THR A 428 9.18 -17.64 7.74
CA THR A 428 9.73 -17.18 9.03
C THR A 428 10.01 -18.32 10.01
N ARG A 429 9.76 -19.58 9.62
CA ARG A 429 9.85 -20.78 10.49
C ARG A 429 9.04 -20.61 11.78
N GLY A 430 7.83 -20.10 11.65
CA GLY A 430 6.97 -19.80 12.78
C GLY A 430 6.59 -21.04 13.60
N THR A 431 6.22 -20.79 14.84
CA THR A 431 5.92 -21.82 15.85
C THR A 431 4.49 -22.38 15.72
N PRO A 432 4.19 -23.57 16.28
CA PRO A 432 2.82 -24.07 16.36
C PRO A 432 1.86 -23.09 17.05
N THR A 433 2.34 -22.34 18.04
CA THR A 433 1.56 -21.29 18.72
C THR A 433 1.18 -20.16 17.77
N GLU A 434 2.07 -19.78 16.85
CA GLU A 434 1.77 -18.76 15.84
C GLU A 434 0.82 -19.29 14.77
N ALA A 435 0.95 -20.55 14.36
CA ALA A 435 -0.03 -21.20 13.49
C ALA A 435 -1.43 -21.19 14.12
N ALA A 436 -1.54 -21.53 15.41
CA ALA A 436 -2.79 -21.49 16.15
C ALA A 436 -3.37 -20.06 16.24
N ARG A 437 -2.54 -19.03 16.44
CA ARG A 437 -3.00 -17.63 16.41
C ARG A 437 -3.52 -17.22 15.04
N LEU A 438 -2.84 -17.59 13.96
CA LEU A 438 -3.28 -17.29 12.60
C LEU A 438 -4.61 -17.97 12.26
N LEU A 439 -4.78 -19.24 12.65
CA LEU A 439 -6.06 -19.94 12.53
C LEU A 439 -7.15 -19.22 13.34
N SER A 440 -6.84 -18.84 14.57
CA SER A 440 -7.76 -18.12 15.44
C SER A 440 -8.19 -16.76 14.84
N ARG A 441 -7.24 -15.98 14.31
CA ARG A 441 -7.49 -14.71 13.59
C ARG A 441 -8.43 -14.89 12.41
N SER A 442 -8.25 -15.95 11.63
CA SER A 442 -9.07 -16.20 10.43
C SER A 442 -10.45 -16.76 10.75
N ALA A 443 -10.58 -17.54 11.83
CA ALA A 443 -11.86 -18.08 12.28
C ALA A 443 -12.72 -17.01 12.97
N LEU A 444 -12.10 -16.09 13.71
CA LEU A 444 -12.75 -15.10 14.57
C LEU A 444 -12.24 -13.69 14.25
N PRO A 445 -12.64 -13.12 13.11
CA PRO A 445 -12.17 -11.81 12.69
C PRO A 445 -12.78 -10.65 13.52
N PRO A 446 -12.15 -9.45 13.53
CA PRO A 446 -12.55 -8.33 14.39
C PRO A 446 -14.02 -7.95 14.24
N TRP A 447 -14.52 -7.76 13.01
CA TRP A 447 -15.90 -7.37 12.72
C TRP A 447 -16.96 -8.34 13.26
N LEU A 448 -16.59 -9.61 13.46
CA LEU A 448 -17.49 -10.62 14.03
C LEU A 448 -17.47 -10.60 15.57
N THR A 449 -16.34 -10.18 16.14
CA THR A 449 -16.11 -10.15 17.59
C THR A 449 -16.42 -8.79 18.23
N SER A 450 -16.46 -7.69 17.46
CA SER A 450 -16.43 -6.32 17.99
C SER A 450 -17.57 -5.99 18.95
N GLN A 451 -18.75 -6.55 18.70
CA GLN A 451 -19.95 -6.35 19.51
C GLN A 451 -20.04 -7.27 20.74
N GLU A 452 -19.06 -8.16 20.95
CA GLU A 452 -19.08 -9.11 22.06
C GLU A 452 -18.48 -8.50 23.34
N THR A 453 -19.36 -8.22 24.30
CA THR A 453 -19.02 -7.56 25.56
C THR A 453 -18.67 -8.54 26.68
N SER A 454 -18.93 -9.84 26.52
CA SER A 454 -18.69 -10.83 27.57
C SER A 454 -17.22 -10.89 27.95
N PRO A 455 -16.87 -10.92 29.25
CA PRO A 455 -15.48 -11.01 29.69
C PRO A 455 -14.92 -12.42 29.57
N HIS A 456 -15.72 -13.48 29.41
CA HIS A 456 -15.23 -14.86 29.45
C HIS A 456 -15.29 -15.55 28.08
N ALA A 457 -14.18 -16.18 27.70
CA ALA A 457 -14.06 -16.94 26.45
C ALA A 457 -15.09 -18.07 26.33
N LEU A 458 -15.43 -18.72 27.44
CA LEU A 458 -16.42 -19.81 27.48
C LEU A 458 -17.83 -19.36 27.11
N VAL A 459 -18.14 -18.08 27.26
CA VAL A 459 -19.43 -17.49 26.87
C VAL A 459 -19.34 -16.85 25.49
N ALA A 460 -18.28 -16.08 25.26
CA ALA A 460 -18.09 -15.30 24.04
C ALA A 460 -17.81 -16.18 22.81
N ALA A 461 -16.85 -17.11 22.90
CA ALA A 461 -16.37 -17.85 21.75
C ALA A 461 -17.47 -18.74 21.10
N PRO A 462 -18.29 -19.51 21.86
CA PRO A 462 -19.39 -20.27 21.27
C PRO A 462 -20.42 -19.39 20.57
N LYS A 463 -20.78 -18.23 21.14
CA LYS A 463 -21.72 -17.28 20.53
C LYS A 463 -21.20 -16.75 19.19
N VAL A 464 -19.93 -16.33 19.16
CA VAL A 464 -19.30 -15.80 17.95
C VAL A 464 -19.15 -16.90 16.87
N LEU A 465 -18.78 -18.12 17.25
CA LEU A 465 -18.71 -19.26 16.33
C LEU A 465 -20.08 -19.60 15.74
N ALA A 466 -21.15 -19.58 16.55
CA ALA A 466 -22.51 -19.80 16.07
C ALA A 466 -22.92 -18.74 15.03
N ARG A 467 -22.61 -17.45 15.28
CA ARG A 467 -22.81 -16.37 14.29
C ARG A 467 -22.03 -16.63 13.00
N ARG A 468 -20.78 -17.08 13.11
CA ARG A 468 -19.95 -17.41 11.94
C ARG A 468 -20.54 -18.53 11.10
N LEU A 469 -21.01 -19.59 11.74
CA LEU A 469 -21.63 -20.72 11.04
C LEU A 469 -22.89 -20.29 10.30
N ALA A 470 -23.75 -19.49 10.95
CA ALA A 470 -24.94 -18.95 10.32
C ALA A 470 -24.61 -18.05 9.09
N GLU A 471 -23.58 -17.20 9.19
CA GLU A 471 -23.11 -16.37 8.07
C GLU A 471 -22.62 -17.22 6.88
N LEU A 472 -21.84 -18.28 7.17
CA LEU A 472 -21.33 -19.19 6.13
C LEU A 472 -22.45 -19.99 5.47
N GLU A 473 -23.43 -20.45 6.23
CA GLU A 473 -24.62 -21.13 5.70
C GLU A 473 -25.44 -20.20 4.79
N GLN A 474 -25.63 -18.93 5.20
CA GLN A 474 -26.33 -17.94 4.39
C GLN A 474 -25.61 -17.66 3.07
N LYS A 475 -24.28 -17.49 3.11
CA LYS A 475 -23.45 -17.31 1.90
C LYS A 475 -23.46 -18.54 1.00
N ALA A 476 -23.45 -19.75 1.56
CA ALA A 476 -23.55 -20.98 0.78
C ALA A 476 -24.90 -21.09 0.07
N ARG A 477 -26.01 -20.77 0.75
CA ARG A 477 -27.35 -20.75 0.15
C ARG A 477 -27.48 -19.70 -0.95
N ALA A 478 -26.90 -18.52 -0.77
CA ALA A 478 -26.90 -17.45 -1.76
C ALA A 478 -26.10 -17.78 -3.03
N ARG A 479 -25.12 -18.69 -2.96
CA ARG A 479 -24.36 -19.18 -4.13
C ARG A 479 -25.04 -20.33 -4.88
N LEU A 480 -26.04 -20.96 -4.26
CA LEU A 480 -26.81 -22.06 -4.83
C LEU A 480 -28.13 -21.59 -5.47
N ARG A 481 -28.47 -20.31 -5.31
CA ARG A 481 -29.53 -19.59 -6.03
C ARG A 481 -28.88 -18.76 -7.11
#